data_AF-A0A7C9FE85-F1
#
_entry.id   AF-A0A7C9FE85-F1
#
_cell.length_a   1.000
_cell.length_b   1.000
_cell.length_c   1.000
_cell.angle_alpha   90.00
_cell.angle_beta   90.00
_cell.angle_gamma   90.00
#
_symmetry.space_group_name_H-M   'P 1'
#
loop_
_entity.id
_entity.type
_entity.pdbx_description
1 polymer ?
#
loop_
_entity_poly.entity_id
_entity_poly.type
_entity_poly.pdbx_seq_one_letter_code
_entity_poly.pdbx_strand_id
1 'polypeptide(L)' 'MDRFNETFKREVLNANAFSSLAQVRRTGDAWLVEYNTERPHQALKFMTPG' A
#
# COMPACT_ATOMS: atom_id res chain seq x y z
N MET A 1 2.21 0.79 12.91
CA MET A 1 3.09 1.15 11.77
C MET A 1 3.60 -0.10 11.04
N ASP A 2 3.82 -1.22 11.73
CA ASP A 2 4.41 -2.44 11.13
C ASP A 2 3.58 -3.12 10.04
N ARG A 3 2.25 -3.10 10.14
CA ARG A 3 1.38 -3.78 9.17
C ARG A 3 1.52 -3.22 7.75
N PHE A 4 1.85 -1.94 7.59
CA PHE A 4 2.06 -1.35 6.27
C PHE A 4 3.28 -1.97 5.58
N ASN A 5 4.44 -1.95 6.24
CA ASN A 5 5.68 -2.48 5.66
C ASN A 5 5.63 -3.99 5.47
N GLU A 6 4.96 -4.72 6.37
CA GLU A 6 4.76 -6.16 6.24
C GLU A 6 3.86 -6.50 5.04
N THR A 7 2.74 -5.77 4.88
CA THR A 7 1.81 -5.99 3.76
C THR A 7 2.46 -5.59 2.43
N PHE A 8 3.17 -4.46 2.38
CA PHE A 8 3.92 -4.03 1.19
C PHE A 8 4.97 -5.06 0.78
N LYS A 9 5.75 -5.58 1.74
CA LYS A 9 6.73 -6.63 1.45
C LYS A 9 6.06 -7.89 0.89
N ARG A 10 4.95 -8.35 1.48
CA ARG A 10 4.29 -9.59 1.05
C ARG A 10 3.58 -9.46 -0.30
N GLU A 11 2.84 -8.38 -0.50
CA GLU A 11 1.94 -8.20 -1.65
C GLU A 11 2.61 -7.51 -2.84
N VAL A 12 3.61 -6.66 -2.59
CA VAL A 12 4.35 -5.98 -3.66
C VAL A 12 5.67 -6.70 -3.90
N LEU A 13 6.54 -6.78 -2.90
CA LEU A 13 7.92 -7.28 -3.10
C LEU A 13 8.00 -8.79 -3.28
N ASN A 14 7.19 -9.57 -2.56
CA ASN A 14 7.24 -11.02 -2.60
C ASN A 14 6.36 -11.63 -3.72
N ALA A 15 5.36 -10.88 -4.19
CA ALA A 15 4.44 -11.31 -5.24
C ALA A 15 4.86 -10.87 -6.65
N ASN A 16 5.79 -9.93 -6.79
CA ASN A 16 6.25 -9.42 -8.08
C ASN A 16 7.76 -9.59 -8.24
N ALA A 17 8.20 -10.10 -9.39
CA ALA A 17 9.60 -10.10 -9.78
C ALA A 17 9.94 -8.79 -10.51
N PHE A 18 10.72 -7.93 -9.87
CA PHE A 18 11.12 -6.64 -10.45
C PHE A 18 12.45 -6.73 -11.17
N SER A 19 12.51 -6.22 -12.39
CA SER A 19 13.75 -6.13 -13.18
C SER A 19 14.41 -4.75 -13.09
N SER A 20 13.72 -3.74 -12.53
CA SER A 20 14.25 -2.39 -12.38
C SER A 20 13.57 -1.63 -11.23
N LEU A 21 14.30 -0.68 -10.65
CA LEU A 21 13.75 0.19 -9.60
C LEU A 21 12.57 1.04 -10.09
N ALA A 22 12.57 1.41 -11.38
CA ALA A 22 11.45 2.11 -12.00
C ALA A 22 10.16 1.28 -11.98
N GLN A 23 10.26 -0.05 -12.16
CA GLN A 23 9.12 -0.96 -12.07
C GLN A 23 8.63 -1.08 -10.62
N VAL A 24 9.54 -1.21 -9.65
CA VAL A 24 9.20 -1.20 -8.22
C VAL A 24 8.44 0.07 -7.85
N ARG A 25 8.91 1.23 -8.33
CA ARG A 25 8.29 2.52 -8.02
C ARG A 25 6.87 2.63 -8.60
N ARG A 26 6.68 2.26 -9.87
CA ARG A 26 5.34 2.27 -10.50
C ARG A 26 4.36 1.33 -9.80
N THR A 27 4.79 0.10 -9.51
CA THR A 27 3.94 -0.88 -8.81
C THR A 27 3.66 -0.44 -7.37
N GLY A 28 4.66 0.11 -6.69
CA GLY A 28 4.51 0.65 -5.35
C GLY A 28 3.56 1.84 -5.28
N ASP A 29 3.66 2.79 -6.22
CA ASP A 29 2.76 3.95 -6.29
C ASP A 29 1.30 3.52 -6.54
N ALA A 30 1.07 2.56 -7.44
CA ALA A 30 -0.26 2.00 -7.70
C ALA A 30 -0.83 1.26 -6.47
N TRP A 31 -0.02 0.40 -5.85
CA TRP A 31 -0.41 -0.32 -4.63
C TRP A 31 -0.66 0.63 -3.45
N LEU A 32 0.08 1.74 -3.35
CA LEU A 32 -0.13 2.73 -2.31
C LEU A 32 -1.49 3.41 -2.45
N VAL A 33 -1.91 3.68 -3.69
CA VAL A 33 -3.25 4.20 -3.98
C VAL A 33 -4.30 3.18 -3.57
N GLU A 34 -4.20 1.93 -3.99
CA GLU A 34 -5.11 0.84 -3.60
C GLU A 34 -5.16 0.64 -2.08
N TYR A 35 -4.00 0.56 -1.41
CA TYR A 35 -3.92 0.45 0.04
C TYR A 35 -4.63 1.62 0.75
N ASN A 36 -4.49 2.84 0.22
CA ASN A 36 -5.13 4.04 0.77
C ASN A 36 -6.60 4.22 0.36
N THR A 37 -7.08 3.57 -0.71
CA THR A 37 -8.47 3.64 -1.20
C THR A 37 -9.33 2.44 -0.79
N GLU A 38 -8.76 1.26 -0.54
CA GLU A 38 -9.46 0.09 0.01
C GLU A 38 -9.57 0.14 1.54
N ARG A 39 -8.57 0.71 2.24
CA ARG A 39 -8.60 0.86 3.71
C ARG A 39 -9.28 2.10 4.30
N PRO A 40 -9.69 3.15 3.59
CA PRO A 40 -10.47 4.23 4.19
C PRO A 40 -11.84 3.69 4.63
N HIS A 41 -12.40 2.64 4.03
CA HIS A 41 -13.62 2.02 4.56
C HIS A 41 -13.47 1.37 5.96
N GLN A 42 -12.24 1.12 6.43
CA GLN A 42 -11.96 0.72 7.83
C GLN A 42 -11.33 1.83 8.69
N ALA A 43 -10.73 2.86 8.11
CA ALA A 43 -10.04 3.94 8.84
C ALA A 43 -10.80 5.30 8.88
N LEU A 44 -11.80 5.55 8.03
CA LEU A 44 -12.60 6.79 8.04
C LEU A 44 -13.64 6.85 9.18
N LYS A 45 -13.54 5.99 10.19
CA LYS A 45 -14.38 6.07 11.40
C LYS A 45 -13.72 6.79 12.58
N PHE A 46 -12.54 7.41 12.42
CA PHE A 46 -11.86 8.01 13.57
C PHE A 46 -11.16 9.36 13.40
N MET A 47 -11.45 10.18 12.37
CA MET A 47 -11.09 11.61 12.43
C MET A 47 -12.19 12.53 11.86
N THR A 48 -13.06 12.92 12.80
CA THR A 48 -13.73 14.22 12.98
C THR A 48 -14.92 14.57 12.08
N PRO A 49 -16.08 14.87 12.71
CA PRO A 49 -16.55 16.25 12.70
C PRO A 49 -16.77 16.76 14.13
N GLY A 50 -16.26 17.97 14.38
CA GLY A 50 -16.30 18.71 15.63
C GLY A 50 -15.45 19.96 15.46
#